data_AF-A0A4R8TFC6-F1
#
_entry.id   AF-A0A4R8TFC6-F1
#
_cell.length_a   1.000
_cell.length_b   1.000
_cell.length_c   1.000
_cell.angle_alpha   90.00
_cell.angle_beta   90.00
_cell.angle_gamma   90.00
#
_symmetry.space_group_name_H-M   'P 1'
#
loop_
_entity.id
_entity.type
_entity.pdbx_description
1 polymer ?
#
loop_
_entity_poly.entity_id
_entity_poly.type
_entity_poly.pdbx_seq_one_letter_code
_entity_poly.pdbx_strand_id
1 'polypeptide(L)'
;MAPLEPTSAELELQLKDTIQDLYQIMVQVTTYNTNTSPPSATALTESVQALSSSLQRVHRTAQAGAPLGPDLPGPLPKIPPELVQYVENGRNPDIYTREFVELVRRGNQLVKGKMNAFAQFRDVLAEHVESAMPECKEDVKMVLDSARAVGSGKPGN
;
A
#
# COMPACT_ATOMS: atom_id res chain seq x y z
N MET A 1 10.69 -8.39 -1.91
CA MET A 1 10.00 -8.17 -3.19
C MET A 1 9.00 -9.30 -3.35
N ALA A 2 7.70 -9.03 -3.30
CA ALA A 2 6.69 -10.06 -3.55
C ALA A 2 6.83 -10.54 -5.01
N PRO A 3 6.52 -11.80 -5.34
CA PRO A 3 6.56 -12.29 -6.72
C PRO A 3 5.64 -11.45 -7.61
N LEU A 4 6.14 -11.00 -8.76
CA LEU A 4 5.32 -10.31 -9.75
C LEU A 4 4.48 -11.36 -10.48
N GLU A 5 3.17 -11.35 -10.23
CA GLU A 5 2.20 -12.19 -10.94
C GLU A 5 2.25 -11.88 -12.45
N PRO A 6 2.13 -12.90 -13.33
CA PRO A 6 2.32 -12.75 -14.79
C PRO A 6 1.36 -11.74 -15.44
N THR A 7 0.21 -11.49 -14.83
CA THR A 7 -0.78 -10.48 -15.25
C THR A 7 -0.27 -9.04 -15.11
N SER A 8 0.63 -8.76 -14.16
CA SER A 8 1.20 -7.42 -13.96
C SER A 8 2.17 -7.03 -15.07
N ALA A 9 2.95 -7.98 -15.59
CA ALA A 9 3.91 -7.74 -16.66
C ALA A 9 3.22 -7.50 -18.01
N GLU A 10 2.14 -8.23 -18.27
CA GLU A 10 1.31 -8.01 -19.46
C GLU A 10 0.66 -6.63 -19.43
N LEU A 11 0.10 -6.22 -18.29
CA LEU A 11 -0.52 -4.91 -18.13
C LEU A 11 0.50 -3.76 -18.31
N GLU A 12 1.72 -3.92 -17.81
CA GLU A 12 2.81 -2.95 -18.01
C GLU A 12 3.14 -2.76 -19.50
N LEU A 13 3.22 -3.85 -20.26
CA LEU A 13 3.47 -3.79 -21.70
C LEU A 13 2.32 -3.08 -22.43
N GLN A 14 1.07 -3.43 -22.13
CA GLN A 14 -0.10 -2.80 -22.75
C GLN A 14 -0.19 -1.30 -22.43
N LEU A 15 0.21 -0.88 -21.22
CA LEU A 15 0.29 0.54 -20.84
C LEU A 15 1.36 1.28 -21.65
N LYS A 16 2.54 0.66 -21.84
CA LYS A 16 3.61 1.24 -22.69
C LYS A 16 3.14 1.43 -24.12
N ASP A 17 2.49 0.42 -24.70
CA ASP A 17 1.91 0.50 -26.06
C ASP A 17 0.90 1.64 -26.16
N THR A 18 0.03 1.80 -25.16
CA THR A 18 -0.98 2.88 -25.13
C THR A 18 -0.33 4.27 -25.07
N ILE A 19 0.74 4.45 -24.29
CA ILE A 19 1.50 5.70 -24.24
C ILE A 19 2.17 5.97 -25.59
N GLN A 20 2.69 4.94 -26.25
CA GLN A 20 3.29 5.05 -27.57
C GLN A 20 2.25 5.45 -28.64
N ASP A 21 1.05 4.86 -28.61
CA ASP A 21 -0.07 5.24 -29.48
C ASP A 21 -0.42 6.74 -29.32
N LEU A 22 -0.48 7.24 -28.09
CA LEU A 22 -0.72 8.66 -27.80
C LEU A 22 0.40 9.57 -28.37
N TYR A 23 1.65 9.16 -28.23
CA TYR A 23 2.80 9.90 -28.75
C TYR A 23 2.80 9.95 -30.28
N GLN A 24 2.46 8.85 -30.92
CA GLN A 24 2.34 8.76 -32.38
C GLN A 24 1.23 9.67 -32.91
N ILE A 25 0.06 9.69 -32.25
CA ILE A 25 -1.03 10.61 -32.59
C ILE A 25 -0.58 12.07 -32.44
N MET A 26 0.09 12.41 -31.34
CA MET A 26 0.62 13.77 -31.12
C MET A 26 1.55 14.22 -32.25
N VAL A 27 2.46 13.36 -32.70
CA VAL A 27 3.38 13.65 -33.81
C VAL A 27 2.60 13.83 -35.12
N GLN A 28 1.68 12.91 -35.44
CA GLN A 28 0.86 12.97 -36.65
C GLN A 28 0.01 14.25 -36.73
N VAL A 29 -0.57 14.67 -35.61
CA VAL A 29 -1.34 15.92 -35.50
C VAL A 29 -0.43 17.15 -35.67
N THR A 30 0.77 17.13 -35.10
CA THR A 30 1.72 18.25 -35.23
C THR A 30 2.20 18.43 -36.68
N THR A 31 2.39 17.34 -37.41
CA THR A 31 2.78 17.36 -38.84
C THR A 31 1.57 17.31 -39.79
N TYR A 32 0.37 17.53 -39.26
CA TYR A 32 -0.84 17.41 -40.06
C TYR A 32 -0.82 18.45 -41.17
N ASN A 33 -0.87 17.99 -42.43
CA ASN A 33 -0.85 18.84 -43.63
C ASN A 33 0.47 19.62 -43.87
N THR A 34 1.54 19.37 -43.11
CA THR A 34 2.86 19.97 -43.40
C THR A 34 3.53 19.32 -44.62
N ASN A 35 3.17 18.07 -44.92
CA ASN A 35 3.57 17.36 -46.12
C ASN A 35 2.35 17.28 -47.05
N THR A 36 2.48 17.77 -48.29
CA THR A 36 1.44 17.84 -49.34
C THR A 36 0.94 16.48 -49.84
N SER A 37 1.14 15.40 -49.08
CA SER A 37 0.86 14.02 -49.47
C SER A 37 -0.48 13.55 -48.89
N PRO A 38 -1.44 13.06 -49.70
CA PRO A 38 -2.57 12.28 -49.20
C PRO A 38 -2.02 10.88 -48.83
N PRO A 39 -2.11 10.41 -47.57
CA PRO A 39 -3.36 10.29 -46.83
C PRO A 39 -3.19 10.50 -45.30
N SER A 40 -2.79 11.71 -44.87
CA SER A 40 -2.61 12.04 -43.44
C SER A 40 -3.87 11.81 -42.59
N ALA A 41 -5.06 11.96 -43.19
CA ALA A 41 -6.35 11.73 -42.51
C ALA A 41 -6.66 10.25 -42.25
N THR A 42 -6.30 9.34 -43.17
CA THR A 42 -6.56 7.90 -42.96
C THR A 42 -5.60 7.34 -41.92
N ALA A 43 -4.32 7.74 -41.97
CA ALA A 43 -3.33 7.34 -40.97
C ALA A 43 -3.72 7.78 -39.56
N LEU A 44 -4.24 9.00 -39.39
CA LEU A 44 -4.74 9.47 -38.10
C LEU A 44 -5.96 8.68 -37.62
N THR A 45 -6.89 8.36 -38.53
CA THR A 45 -8.07 7.55 -38.21
C THR A 45 -7.67 6.15 -37.73
N GLU A 46 -6.72 5.52 -38.43
CA GLU A 46 -6.16 4.22 -38.05
C GLU A 46 -5.47 4.28 -36.69
N SER A 47 -4.66 5.32 -36.41
CA SER A 47 -4.00 5.49 -35.11
C SER A 47 -4.99 5.72 -33.96
N VAL A 48 -6.07 6.48 -34.18
CA VAL A 48 -7.14 6.65 -33.17
C VAL A 48 -7.88 5.34 -32.91
N GLN A 49 -8.12 4.54 -33.95
CA GLN A 49 -8.78 3.24 -33.80
C GLN A 49 -7.87 2.21 -33.11
N ALA A 50 -6.56 2.27 -33.36
CA ALA A 50 -5.56 1.50 -32.64
C ALA A 50 -5.54 1.87 -31.14
N LEU A 51 -5.50 3.17 -30.80
CA LEU A 51 -5.57 3.65 -29.42
C LEU A 51 -6.83 3.16 -28.70
N SER A 52 -8.00 3.26 -29.35
CA SER A 52 -9.26 2.76 -28.80
C SER A 52 -9.19 1.27 -28.47
N SER A 53 -8.61 0.48 -29.38
CA SER A 53 -8.40 -0.96 -29.18
C SER A 53 -7.41 -1.22 -28.03
N SER A 54 -6.32 -0.44 -27.93
CA SER A 54 -5.34 -0.53 -26.85
C SER A 54 -5.96 -0.24 -25.48
N LEU A 55 -6.75 0.83 -25.34
CA LEU A 55 -7.47 1.15 -24.10
C LEU A 55 -8.47 0.05 -23.70
N GLN A 56 -9.18 -0.53 -24.67
CA GLN A 56 -10.08 -1.66 -24.40
C GLN A 56 -9.34 -2.91 -23.94
N ARG A 57 -8.15 -3.21 -24.49
CA ARG A 57 -7.30 -4.31 -24.02
C ARG A 57 -6.87 -4.09 -22.57
N VAL A 58 -6.33 -2.91 -22.25
CA VAL A 58 -5.92 -2.54 -20.88
C VAL A 58 -7.09 -2.69 -19.90
N HIS A 59 -8.27 -2.19 -20.25
CA HIS A 59 -9.46 -2.30 -19.40
C HIS A 59 -9.86 -3.76 -19.14
N ARG A 60 -9.86 -4.58 -20.20
CA ARG A 60 -10.20 -6.01 -20.08
C ARG A 60 -9.17 -6.76 -19.25
N THR A 61 -7.87 -6.56 -19.47
CA THR A 61 -6.81 -7.22 -18.70
C THR A 61 -6.85 -6.79 -17.23
N ALA A 62 -7.09 -5.51 -16.95
CA ALA A 62 -7.25 -4.99 -15.59
C ALA A 62 -8.46 -5.61 -14.86
N GLN A 63 -9.57 -5.84 -15.56
CA GLN A 63 -10.77 -6.50 -15.01
C GLN A 63 -10.63 -8.03 -14.93
N ALA A 64 -10.00 -8.66 -15.92
CA ALA A 64 -9.98 -10.11 -16.11
C ALA A 64 -9.09 -10.86 -15.10
N GLY A 65 -8.06 -10.23 -14.54
CA GLY A 65 -7.32 -10.90 -13.49
C GLY A 65 -8.15 -11.06 -12.19
N ALA A 66 -9.33 -10.47 -12.05
CA ALA A 66 -10.10 -10.48 -10.78
C ALA A 66 -10.53 -11.87 -10.32
N PRO A 67 -9.95 -12.44 -9.25
CA PRO A 67 -10.61 -13.55 -8.57
C PRO A 67 -11.72 -13.00 -7.68
N LEU A 68 -12.82 -13.73 -7.63
CA LEU A 68 -13.90 -13.56 -6.66
C LEU A 68 -13.48 -14.20 -5.34
N GLY A 69 -12.74 -13.47 -4.50
CA GLY A 69 -12.45 -13.86 -3.12
C GLY A 69 -13.40 -13.15 -2.14
N PRO A 70 -13.83 -13.79 -1.03
CA PRO A 70 -14.81 -13.21 -0.10
C PRO A 70 -14.37 -11.88 0.54
N ASP A 71 -13.07 -11.57 0.56
CA ASP A 71 -12.51 -10.33 1.14
C ASP A 71 -11.84 -9.39 0.11
N LEU A 72 -11.71 -9.80 -1.16
CA LEU A 72 -10.97 -9.07 -2.20
C LEU A 72 -11.71 -9.11 -3.56
N PRO A 73 -12.21 -7.98 -4.08
CA PRO A 73 -12.65 -7.88 -5.47
C PRO A 73 -11.45 -7.51 -6.35
N GLY A 74 -10.75 -8.46 -6.97
CA GLY A 74 -9.76 -8.14 -8.04
C GLY A 74 -8.39 -8.85 -8.00
N PRO A 75 -7.64 -8.87 -9.14
CA PRO A 75 -6.26 -9.36 -9.24
C PRO A 75 -5.27 -8.34 -8.70
N LEU A 76 -5.67 -7.07 -8.81
CA LEU A 76 -4.86 -5.94 -8.53
C LEU A 76 -4.84 -5.82 -7.01
N PRO A 77 -3.64 -5.66 -6.42
CA PRO A 77 -3.52 -5.36 -5.01
C PRO A 77 -4.43 -4.17 -4.66
N LYS A 78 -5.12 -4.23 -3.52
CA LYS A 78 -5.84 -3.05 -3.03
C LYS A 78 -4.84 -1.92 -2.83
N ILE A 79 -5.04 -0.82 -3.54
CA ILE A 79 -4.20 0.38 -3.45
C ILE A 79 -4.85 1.33 -2.44
N PRO A 80 -4.17 1.71 -1.35
CA PRO A 80 -4.59 2.78 -0.46
C PRO A 80 -4.96 4.07 -1.24
N PRO A 81 -6.06 4.76 -0.92
CA PRO A 81 -6.45 5.99 -1.61
C PRO A 81 -5.39 7.09 -1.49
N GLU A 82 -4.62 7.11 -0.41
CA GLU A 82 -3.51 8.04 -0.20
C GLU A 82 -2.41 7.85 -1.25
N LEU A 83 -2.16 6.61 -1.68
CA LEU A 83 -1.18 6.32 -2.74
C LEU A 83 -1.63 6.88 -4.10
N VAL A 84 -2.94 6.91 -4.38
CA VAL A 84 -3.47 7.53 -5.60
C VAL A 84 -3.15 9.02 -5.62
N GLN A 85 -3.33 9.69 -4.47
CA GLN A 85 -3.01 11.12 -4.34
C GLN A 85 -1.51 11.42 -4.53
N TYR A 86 -0.62 10.49 -4.17
CA TYR A 86 0.82 10.63 -4.46
C TYR A 86 1.07 10.66 -5.97
N VAL A 87 0.47 9.72 -6.71
CA VAL A 87 0.60 9.63 -8.17
C VAL A 87 -0.01 10.84 -8.86
N GLU A 88 -1.22 11.27 -8.45
CA GLU A 88 -1.89 12.45 -9.00
C GLU A 88 -1.07 13.74 -8.83
N ASN A 89 -0.36 13.87 -7.71
CA ASN A 89 0.52 15.02 -7.43
C ASN A 89 1.92 14.87 -8.04
N GLY A 90 2.21 13.80 -8.78
CA GLY A 90 3.54 13.53 -9.33
C GLY A 90 4.60 13.19 -8.29
N ARG A 91 4.20 12.79 -7.08
CA ARG A 91 5.10 12.36 -6.00
C ARG A 91 5.40 10.87 -6.14
N ASN A 92 6.66 10.48 -5.89
CA ASN A 92 7.04 9.07 -5.93
C ASN A 92 6.22 8.23 -4.90
N PRO A 93 5.42 7.24 -5.34
CA PRO A 93 4.61 6.40 -4.44
C PRO A 93 5.45 5.57 -3.46
N ASP A 94 6.73 5.30 -3.74
CA ASP A 94 7.62 4.58 -2.81
C ASP A 94 7.82 5.33 -1.49
N ILE A 95 7.67 6.66 -1.51
CA ILE A 95 7.78 7.48 -0.30
C ILE A 95 6.65 7.16 0.68
N TYR A 96 5.43 6.92 0.21
CA TYR A 96 4.32 6.50 1.08
C TYR A 96 4.65 5.18 1.78
N THR A 97 5.15 4.19 1.04
CA THR A 97 5.53 2.89 1.62
C THR A 97 6.62 3.05 2.67
N ARG A 98 7.62 3.89 2.41
CA ARG A 98 8.66 4.23 3.37
C ARG A 98 8.09 4.90 4.62
N GLU A 99 7.28 5.95 4.46
CA GLU A 99 6.63 6.67 5.57
C GLU A 99 5.73 5.75 6.39
N PHE A 100 5.02 4.82 5.74
CA PHE A 100 4.18 3.83 6.41
C PHE A 100 5.01 2.90 7.29
N VAL A 101 6.12 2.36 6.77
CA VAL A 101 7.03 1.51 7.56
C VAL A 101 7.65 2.30 8.73
N GLU A 102 8.06 3.55 8.50
CA GLU A 102 8.57 4.43 9.54
C GLU A 102 7.52 4.72 10.62
N LEU A 103 6.26 4.95 10.22
CA LEU A 103 5.12 5.16 11.12
C LEU A 103 4.85 3.91 11.97
N VAL A 104 4.78 2.72 11.36
CA VAL A 104 4.56 1.45 12.07
C VAL A 104 5.69 1.20 13.07
N ARG A 105 6.94 1.41 12.66
CA ARG A 105 8.09 1.25 13.55
C ARG A 105 8.00 2.22 14.74
N ARG A 106 7.72 3.49 14.49
CA ARG A 106 7.59 4.52 15.54
C ARG A 106 6.43 4.20 16.48
N GLY A 107 5.29 3.76 15.95
CA GLY A 107 4.13 3.34 16.71
C GLY A 107 4.44 2.15 17.63
N ASN A 108 5.07 1.11 17.10
CA ASN A 108 5.47 -0.07 17.87
C ASN A 108 6.45 0.27 18.99
N GLN A 109 7.46 1.11 18.71
CA GLN A 109 8.40 1.56 19.72
C GLN A 109 7.71 2.40 20.81
N LEU A 110 6.81 3.30 20.41
CA LEU A 110 6.05 4.13 21.35
C LEU A 110 5.18 3.28 22.28
N VAL A 111 4.44 2.31 21.73
CA VAL A 111 3.59 1.40 22.52
C VAL A 111 4.45 0.57 23.47
N LYS A 112 5.55 -0.01 22.98
CA LYS A 112 6.50 -0.74 23.83
C LYS A 112 7.07 0.13 24.95
N GLY A 113 7.45 1.36 24.65
CA GLY A 113 7.94 2.33 25.64
C GLY A 113 6.89 2.65 26.71
N LYS A 114 5.64 2.87 26.31
CA LYS A 114 4.51 3.06 27.24
C LYS A 114 4.30 1.84 28.12
N MET A 115 4.27 0.63 27.56
CA MET A 115 4.12 -0.61 28.32
C MET A 115 5.23 -0.77 29.36
N ASN A 116 6.47 -0.46 29.00
CA ASN A 116 7.60 -0.51 29.93
C ASN A 116 7.47 0.54 31.04
N ALA A 117 7.08 1.77 30.72
CA ALA A 117 6.88 2.84 31.71
C ALA A 117 5.75 2.50 32.69
N PHE A 118 4.63 1.96 32.21
CA PHE A 118 3.53 1.51 33.07
C PHE A 118 3.93 0.31 33.94
N ALA A 119 4.74 -0.62 33.42
CA ALA A 119 5.27 -1.73 34.21
C ALA A 119 6.19 -1.23 35.34
N GLN A 120 7.09 -0.29 35.05
CA GLN A 120 7.95 0.34 36.06
C GLN A 120 7.13 1.09 37.11
N PHE A 121 6.13 1.87 36.68
CA PHE A 121 5.25 2.58 37.60
C PHE A 121 4.48 1.62 38.50
N ARG A 122 3.95 0.52 37.94
CA ARG A 122 3.28 -0.54 38.71
C ARG A 122 4.22 -1.13 39.76
N ASP A 123 5.46 -1.45 39.40
CA ASP A 123 6.41 -2.08 40.30
C ASP A 123 6.81 -1.13 41.46
N VAL A 124 7.04 0.15 41.17
CA VAL A 124 7.32 1.17 42.20
C VAL A 124 6.11 1.41 43.11
N LEU A 125 4.91 1.47 42.55
CA LEU A 125 3.68 1.65 43.32
C LEU A 125 3.44 0.45 44.25
N ALA A 126 3.65 -0.77 43.75
CA ALA A 126 3.53 -1.98 44.56
C ALA A 126 4.49 -1.95 45.76
N GLU A 127 5.76 -1.60 45.55
CA GLU A 127 6.75 -1.46 46.63
C GLU A 127 6.29 -0.47 47.71
N HIS A 128 5.79 0.70 47.30
CA HIS A 128 5.32 1.71 48.25
C HIS A 128 4.07 1.26 49.02
N VAL A 129 3.14 0.56 48.36
CA VAL A 129 1.95 -0.01 49.02
C VAL A 129 2.36 -1.08 50.03
N GLU A 130 3.26 -1.99 49.67
CA GLU A 130 3.76 -3.03 50.58
C GLU A 130 4.49 -2.44 51.80
N SER A 131 5.18 -1.31 51.63
CA SER A 131 5.87 -0.62 52.72
C SER A 131 4.92 0.16 53.63
N ALA A 132 3.88 0.79 53.06
CA ALA A 132 2.94 1.63 53.81
C ALA A 132 1.79 0.83 54.45
N MET A 133 1.40 -0.29 53.83
CA MET A 133 0.27 -1.14 54.22
C MET A 133 0.69 -2.63 54.19
N PRO A 134 1.40 -3.12 55.21
CA PRO A 134 1.91 -4.49 55.25
C PRO A 134 0.84 -5.58 55.17
N GLU A 135 -0.38 -5.28 55.59
CA GLU A 135 -1.55 -6.17 55.53
C GLU A 135 -2.00 -6.48 54.10
N CYS A 136 -1.69 -5.61 53.13
CA CYS A 136 -2.09 -5.77 51.72
C CYS A 136 -1.03 -6.49 50.86
N LYS A 137 0.08 -6.94 51.45
CA LYS A 137 1.21 -7.54 50.69
C LYS A 137 0.80 -8.74 49.82
N GLU A 138 -0.06 -9.60 50.37
CA GLU A 138 -0.48 -10.82 49.66
C GLU A 138 -1.40 -10.49 48.48
N ASP A 139 -2.27 -9.49 48.64
CA ASP A 139 -3.14 -8.98 47.57
C ASP A 139 -2.33 -8.30 46.46
N VAL A 140 -1.34 -7.47 46.82
CA VAL A 140 -0.45 -6.80 45.85
C VAL A 140 0.31 -7.82 45.01
N LYS A 141 0.86 -8.86 45.65
CA LYS A 141 1.55 -9.96 44.96
C LYS A 141 0.63 -10.70 43.98
N MET A 142 -0.61 -11.00 44.40
CA MET A 142 -1.60 -11.64 43.55
C MET A 142 -1.92 -10.79 42.31
N VAL A 143 -2.07 -9.47 42.47
CA VAL A 143 -2.31 -8.54 41.36
C VAL A 143 -1.11 -8.46 40.40
N LEU A 144 0.12 -8.44 40.92
CA LEU A 144 1.34 -8.42 40.08
C LEU A 144 1.48 -9.69 39.24
N ASP A 145 1.23 -10.85 39.83
CA ASP A 145 1.31 -12.14 39.14
C ASP A 145 0.22 -12.24 38.06
N SER A 146 -0.99 -11.76 38.36
CA SER A 146 -2.10 -11.68 37.40
C SER A 146 -1.80 -10.72 36.24
N ALA A 147 -1.22 -9.56 36.54
CA ALA A 147 -0.91 -8.53 35.53
C ALA A 147 0.24 -8.95 34.60
N ARG A 148 1.14 -9.84 35.03
CA ARG A 148 2.24 -10.35 34.19
C ARG A 148 1.77 -11.36 33.14
N ALA A 149 0.74 -12.16 33.44
CA ALA A 149 0.21 -13.17 32.53
C ALA A 149 -0.43 -12.59 31.25
N VAL A 150 -0.94 -11.36 31.31
CA VAL A 150 -1.62 -10.70 30.17
C VAL A 150 -0.64 -10.06 29.17
N GLY A 151 0.62 -9.81 29.57
CA GLY A 151 1.62 -9.11 28.76
C GLY A 151 2.65 -9.99 28.04
N SER A 152 2.78 -11.27 28.39
CA SER A 152 3.75 -12.17 27.78
C SER A 152 3.11 -12.99 26.67
N GLY A 153 3.11 -12.45 25.44
CA GLY A 153 3.10 -13.28 24.25
C GLY A 153 4.38 -14.11 24.23
N LYS A 154 4.35 -15.26 24.92
CA LYS A 154 5.42 -16.26 24.89
C LYS A 154 5.47 -16.78 23.45
N PRO A 155 6.57 -16.61 22.69
CA PRO A 155 6.70 -17.34 21.44
C PRO A 155 6.69 -18.83 21.80
N GLY A 156 5.76 -19.58 21.22
CA GLY A 156 5.70 -21.03 21.35
C GLY A 156 7.04 -21.63 20.91
N ASN A 157 7.50 -22.62 21.69
CA ASN A 157 8.51 -23.57 21.25
C ASN A 157 8.03 -24.33 20.02
#